data_AF-A0A959YZY1-F1
#
_entry.id   AF-A0A959YZY1-F1
#
_cell.length_a   1.000
_cell.length_b   1.000
_cell.length_c   1.000
_cell.angle_alpha   90.00
_cell.angle_beta   90.00
_cell.angle_gamma   90.00
#
_symmetry.space_group_name_H-M   'P 1'
#
loop_
_entity.id
_entity.type
_entity.pdbx_description
1 polymer ?
#
loop_
_entity_poly.entity_id
_entity_poly.type
_entity_poly.pdbx_seq_one_letter_code
_entity_poly.pdbx_strand_id
1 'polypeptide(L)'
;EKWTVRSDKEDRTLTYWVAADAFEFFIPLLETLNRKDEQAVFFLEIPDAGGVFPMLGVEQKLDGAEVSRLEVAKVTHGDQKTSLFEIPAGYNRFERN
;
A
#
# COMPACT_ATOMS: atom_id res chain seq x y z
N GLU A 1 6.28 -13.34 3.15
CA GLU A 1 7.70 -13.06 3.51
C GLU A 1 7.76 -11.88 4.49
N LYS A 2 8.88 -11.65 5.18
CA LYS A 2 9.09 -10.46 6.03
C LYS A 2 10.14 -9.56 5.39
N TRP A 3 9.80 -8.30 5.15
CA TRP A 3 10.68 -7.27 4.60
C TRP A 3 10.90 -6.17 5.62
N THR A 4 12.09 -5.57 5.60
CA THR A 4 12.42 -4.44 6.49
C THR A 4 13.13 -3.36 5.68
N VAL A 5 12.60 -2.14 5.77
CA VAL A 5 13.16 -0.93 5.17
C VAL A 5 13.57 -0.01 6.31
N ARG A 6 14.75 0.59 6.22
CA ARG A 6 15.27 1.53 7.22
C ARG A 6 15.70 2.81 6.54
N SER A 7 15.30 3.95 7.10
CA SER A 7 15.78 5.28 6.72
C SER A 7 16.30 6.00 7.95
N ASP A 8 17.61 6.22 8.01
CA ASP A 8 18.22 7.03 9.06
C ASP A 8 17.84 8.51 8.92
N LYS A 9 17.59 8.98 7.69
CA LYS A 9 17.19 10.36 7.39
C LYS A 9 15.82 10.71 7.99
N GLU A 10 14.87 9.79 7.89
CA GLU A 10 13.51 9.98 8.41
C GLU A 10 13.35 9.48 9.86
N ASP A 11 14.40 8.93 10.47
CA ASP A 11 14.34 8.27 11.79
C ASP A 11 13.27 7.18 11.82
N ARG A 12 13.21 6.32 10.79
CA ARG A 12 12.19 5.28 10.65
C ARG A 12 12.75 3.92 10.26
N THR A 13 12.12 2.88 10.79
CA THR A 13 12.19 1.49 10.32
C THR A 13 10.78 1.00 10.04
N LEU A 14 10.55 0.47 8.85
CA LEU A 14 9.28 -0.12 8.46
C LEU A 14 9.48 -1.61 8.25
N THR A 15 8.57 -2.41 8.80
CA THR A 15 8.54 -3.85 8.62
C THR A 15 7.24 -4.26 7.97
N TYR A 16 7.34 -4.99 6.86
CA TYR A 16 6.21 -5.51 6.12
C TYR A 16 6.18 -7.03 6.18
N TRP A 17 5.01 -7.61 6.45
CA TRP A 17 4.73 -9.01 6.21
C TRP A 17 3.89 -9.09 4.97
N VAL A 18 4.46 -9.65 3.91
CA VAL A 18 3.92 -9.54 2.57
C VAL A 18 3.43 -10.88 2.02
N ALA A 19 2.42 -10.80 1.15
CA ALA A 19 1.96 -11.91 0.32
C ALA A 19 2.21 -11.58 -1.16
N ALA A 20 2.65 -12.58 -1.92
CA ALA A 20 2.90 -12.49 -3.35
C ALA A 20 1.90 -13.38 -4.10
N ASP A 21 0.66 -12.90 -4.21
CA ASP A 21 -0.47 -13.64 -4.80
C ASP A 21 -1.16 -12.78 -5.88
N ALA A 22 -0.36 -12.37 -6.88
CA ALA A 22 -0.79 -11.59 -8.03
C ALA A 22 -1.48 -10.24 -7.70
N PHE A 23 -0.97 -9.52 -6.68
CA PHE A 23 -1.45 -8.19 -6.30
C PHE A 23 -0.91 -7.07 -7.22
N GLU A 24 -0.95 -7.28 -8.53
CA GLU A 24 -0.37 -6.36 -9.54
C GLU A 24 -1.00 -4.97 -9.52
N PHE A 25 -2.21 -4.84 -8.96
CA PHE A 25 -2.89 -3.56 -8.84
C PHE A 25 -2.26 -2.63 -7.80
N PHE A 26 -1.47 -3.15 -6.86
CA PHE A 26 -1.18 -2.41 -5.64
C PHE A 26 -0.23 -1.22 -5.86
N ILE A 27 0.88 -1.43 -6.58
CA ILE A 27 1.79 -0.33 -6.94
C ILE A 27 1.05 0.75 -7.77
N PRO A 28 0.33 0.42 -8.86
CA PRO A 28 -0.47 1.39 -9.59
C PRO A 28 -1.48 2.15 -8.72
N LEU A 29 -2.09 1.49 -7.74
CA LEU A 29 -3.03 2.14 -6.81
C LEU A 29 -2.33 3.19 -5.94
N LEU A 30 -1.17 2.87 -5.36
CA LEU A 30 -0.41 3.81 -4.53
C LEU A 30 0.02 5.05 -5.33
N GLU A 31 0.50 4.84 -6.55
CA GLU A 31 0.90 5.90 -7.47
C GLU A 31 -0.29 6.77 -7.92
N THR A 32 -1.39 6.13 -8.32
CA THR A 32 -2.61 6.82 -8.78
C THR A 32 -3.21 7.70 -7.68
N LEU A 33 -3.26 7.19 -6.46
CA LEU A 33 -3.72 7.94 -5.30
C LEU A 33 -2.70 8.98 -4.82
N ASN A 34 -1.47 8.97 -5.37
CA ASN A 34 -0.36 9.83 -4.97
C ASN A 34 -0.19 9.86 -3.44
N ARG A 35 -0.24 8.68 -2.81
CA ARG A 35 -0.20 8.55 -1.35
C ARG A 35 1.09 9.15 -0.80
N LYS A 36 0.98 9.83 0.34
CA LYS A 36 2.08 10.55 1.00
C LYS A 36 2.39 10.06 2.41
N ASP A 37 1.71 9.02 2.88
CA ASP A 37 2.07 8.37 4.13
C ASP A 37 3.33 7.53 3.99
N GLU A 38 4.15 7.48 5.05
CA GLU A 38 5.46 6.83 5.04
C GLU A 38 5.39 5.35 4.68
N GLN A 39 4.32 4.65 5.11
CA GLN A 39 4.08 3.25 4.75
C GLN A 39 4.02 3.06 3.24
N ALA A 40 3.29 3.92 2.52
CA ALA A 40 3.20 3.87 1.06
C ALA A 40 4.49 4.33 0.37
N VAL A 41 5.07 5.45 0.82
CA VAL A 41 6.29 6.02 0.22
C VAL A 41 7.44 5.03 0.29
N PHE A 42 7.68 4.42 1.46
CA PHE A 42 8.77 3.47 1.63
C PHE A 42 8.53 2.16 0.89
N PHE A 43 7.29 1.71 0.78
CA PHE A 43 6.96 0.50 0.03
C PHE A 43 7.25 0.68 -1.47
N LEU A 44 6.97 1.87 -2.03
CA LEU A 44 7.26 2.19 -3.43
C LEU A 44 8.76 2.21 -3.78
N GLU A 45 9.62 2.42 -2.78
CA GLU A 45 11.09 2.40 -2.96
C GLU A 45 11.68 0.97 -2.92
N ILE A 46 10.86 -0.06 -2.62
CA ILE A 46 11.33 -1.45 -2.59
C ILE A 46 11.47 -1.96 -4.04
N PRO A 47 12.67 -2.39 -4.46
CA PRO A 47 12.86 -2.94 -5.81
C PRO A 47 12.07 -4.23 -5.98
N ASP A 48 11.55 -4.44 -7.19
CA ASP A 48 10.85 -5.66 -7.60
C ASP A 48 9.62 -6.03 -6.74
N ALA A 49 8.95 -5.04 -6.13
CA ALA A 49 7.74 -5.23 -5.31
C ALA A 49 6.45 -5.50 -6.11
N GLY A 50 6.54 -5.75 -7.42
CA GLY A 50 5.40 -6.07 -8.29
C GLY A 50 4.68 -7.35 -7.85
N GLY A 51 3.35 -7.37 -7.93
CA GLY A 51 2.53 -8.52 -7.51
C GLY A 51 2.47 -8.77 -5.99
N VAL A 52 3.09 -7.92 -5.17
CA VAL A 52 3.19 -8.10 -3.72
C VAL A 52 2.30 -7.12 -2.95
N PHE A 53 1.71 -7.60 -1.86
CA PHE A 53 0.86 -6.79 -0.98
C PHE A 53 1.26 -6.93 0.50
N PRO A 54 1.38 -5.81 1.24
CA PRO A 54 1.64 -5.84 2.67
C PRO A 54 0.37 -6.25 3.44
N MET A 55 0.41 -7.44 4.03
CA MET A 55 -0.65 -7.95 4.91
C MET A 55 -0.57 -7.33 6.31
N LEU A 56 0.64 -6.98 6.73
CA LEU A 56 0.91 -6.18 7.92
C LEU A 56 2.06 -5.23 7.61
N GLY A 57 1.92 -3.96 7.94
CA GLY A 57 2.97 -2.95 7.92
C GLY A 57 3.08 -2.32 9.30
N VAL A 58 4.26 -2.35 9.90
CA VAL A 58 4.56 -1.69 11.18
C VAL A 58 5.66 -0.68 10.96
N GLU A 59 5.36 0.58 11.29
CA GLU A 59 6.31 1.68 11.28
C GLU A 59 6.79 1.93 12.70
N GLN A 60 8.10 2.04 12.88
CA GLN A 60 8.73 2.34 14.15
C GLN A 60 9.76 3.47 13.96
N LYS A 61 10.00 4.22 15.02
CA LYS A 61 11.20 5.04 15.15
C LYS A 61 12.44 4.16 15.29
N LEU A 62 13.64 4.72 15.11
CA LEU A 62 14.88 3.95 15.27
C LEU A 62 15.11 3.45 16.71
N ASP A 63 14.49 4.09 17.69
CA ASP A 63 14.48 3.65 19.10
C ASP A 63 13.49 2.49 19.38
N GLY A 64 12.72 2.07 18.37
CA GLY A 64 11.76 0.97 18.45
C GLY A 64 10.32 1.38 18.82
N ALA A 65 10.06 2.66 19.12
CA ALA A 65 8.70 3.13 19.39
C ALA A 65 7.81 2.99 18.14
N GLU A 66 6.68 2.30 18.26
CA GLU A 66 5.69 2.15 17.17
C GLU A 66 5.05 3.51 16.85
N VAL A 67 4.99 3.85 15.56
CA VAL A 67 4.39 5.08 15.03
C VAL A 67 3.05 4.77 14.39
N SER A 68 3.01 3.73 13.56
CA SER A 68 1.80 3.33 12.84
C SER A 68 1.77 1.84 12.56
N ARG A 69 0.55 1.31 12.44
CA ARG A 69 0.28 -0.06 12.02
C ARG A 69 -0.83 -0.08 10.98
N LEU A 70 -0.57 -0.77 9.87
CA LEU A 70 -1.57 -1.13 8.87
C LEU A 70 -1.70 -2.65 8.84
N GLU A 71 -2.91 -3.17 9.05
CA GLU A 71 -3.15 -4.61 9.14
C GLU A 71 -4.37 -5.02 8.32
N VAL A 72 -4.20 -6.06 7.50
CA VAL A 72 -5.29 -6.67 6.75
C VAL A 72 -6.09 -7.57 7.69
N ALA A 73 -7.30 -7.14 8.02
CA ALA A 73 -8.18 -7.92 8.90
C ALA A 73 -8.80 -9.15 8.19
N LYS A 74 -9.06 -9.05 6.88
CA LYS A 74 -9.69 -10.12 6.09
C LYS A 74 -9.46 -9.92 4.59
N VAL A 75 -9.24 -11.03 3.88
CA VAL A 75 -9.26 -11.08 2.42
C VAL A 75 -10.44 -11.93 1.96
N THR A 76 -11.15 -11.48 0.94
CA THR A 76 -12.25 -12.23 0.30
C THR A 76 -12.04 -12.30 -1.19
N HIS A 77 -12.22 -13.48 -1.76
CA HIS A 77 -12.12 -13.72 -3.19
C HIS A 77 -13.51 -13.75 -3.81
N GLY A 78 -13.66 -13.11 -4.96
CA GLY A 78 -14.90 -13.09 -5.71
C GLY A 78 -14.90 -12.03 -6.80
N ASP A 79 -15.79 -12.21 -7.76
CA ASP A 79 -15.99 -11.25 -8.83
C ASP A 79 -16.50 -9.92 -8.27
N GLN A 80 -15.90 -8.83 -8.73
CA GLN A 80 -16.34 -7.48 -8.36
C GLN A 80 -17.57 -7.11 -9.18
N LYS A 81 -18.56 -6.50 -8.52
CA LYS A 81 -19.79 -6.05 -9.20
C LYS A 81 -19.45 -4.92 -10.17
N THR A 82 -19.94 -4.99 -11.40
CA THR A 82 -19.72 -3.95 -12.43
C THR A 82 -20.16 -2.56 -11.97
N SER A 83 -21.21 -2.49 -11.16
CA SER A 83 -21.74 -1.25 -10.59
C SER A 83 -20.74 -0.48 -9.70
N LEU A 84 -19.67 -1.11 -9.22
CA LEU A 84 -18.60 -0.42 -8.48
C LEU A 84 -17.80 0.56 -9.35
N PHE A 85 -17.82 0.36 -10.66
CA PHE A 85 -17.07 1.15 -11.63
C PHE A 85 -17.96 2.13 -12.40
N GLU A 86 -19.25 2.19 -12.07
CA GLU A 86 -20.17 3.19 -12.62
C GLU A 86 -19.97 4.53 -11.92
N ILE A 87 -19.86 5.61 -12.69
CA ILE A 87 -19.76 6.96 -12.14
C ILE A 87 -21.14 7.35 -11.57
N PRO A 88 -21.23 7.72 -10.28
CA PRO A 88 -22.51 8.11 -9.69
C PRO A 88 -23.14 9.31 -10.39
N ALA A 89 -24.48 9.37 -10.41
CA ALA A 89 -25.20 10.49 -10.98
C ALA A 89 -24.76 11.83 -10.36
N GLY A 90 -24.50 12.83 -11.20
CA GLY A 90 -24.01 14.15 -10.77
C GLY A 90 -22.49 14.27 -10.70
N TYR A 91 -21.74 13.18 -10.93
CA TYR A 91 -20.28 13.20 -11.07
C TYR A 91 -19.91 13.05 -12.54
N ASN A 92 -18.83 13.72 -12.95
CA ASN A 92 -18.25 13.59 -14.29
C ASN A 92 -16.89 12.89 -14.19
N ARG A 93 -16.53 12.15 -15.22
CA ARG A 93 -15.18 11.59 -15.34
C ARG A 93 -14.17 12.75 -15.36
N PHE A 94 -13.24 12.73 -14.42
CA PHE A 94 -12.12 13.64 -14.42
C PHE A 94 -10.99 13.03 -15.26
N GLU A 95 -10.64 13.68 -16.37
CA GLU A 95 -9.46 13.34 -17.18
C GLU A 95 -8.49 14.51 -17.12
N ARG A 96 -7.25 14.25 -16.69
CA ARG A 96 -6.16 15.21 -16.75
C ARG A 96 -5.49 15.03 -18.12
N ASN A 97 -5.62 16.03 -19.00
CA ASN A 97 -4.92 16.09 -20.29
C ASN A 97 -3.40 16.11 -20.11
#